data_AF-A0A848ISK2-F1
#
_entry.id   AF-A0A848ISK2-F1
#
_cell.length_a   1.000
_cell.length_b   1.000
_cell.length_c   1.000
_cell.angle_alpha   90.00
_cell.angle_beta   90.00
_cell.angle_gamma   90.00
#
_symmetry.space_group_name_H-M   'P 1'
#
loop_
_entity.id
_entity.type
_entity.pdbx_description
1 polymer ?
#
loop_
_entity_poly.entity_id
_entity_poly.type
_entity_poly.pdbx_seq_one_letter_code
_entity_poly.pdbx_strand_id
1 'polypeptide(L)'
;MKISGGGTWELAYTDTSRHSLATGNLNTSAVNWHTLQLKFSQGTVTASVDGAVVSTQSWIASTLPSGMGALLSGFSSVQFDNFSISKNPT
;
A
#
# COMPACT_ATOMS: atom_id res chain seq x y z
N MET A 1 -0.69 1.83 -2.04
CA MET A 1 -0.24 0.46 -2.40
C MET A 1 -1.24 -0.12 -3.39
N LYS A 2 -0.76 -0.78 -4.44
CA LYS A 2 -1.58 -1.40 -5.47
C LYS A 2 -1.01 -2.78 -5.79
N ILE A 3 -1.87 -3.77 -5.99
CA ILE A 3 -1.54 -5.03 -6.66
C ILE A 3 -2.16 -5.00 -8.06
N SER A 4 -1.43 -5.49 -9.06
CA SER A 4 -1.94 -5.72 -10.41
C SER A 4 -2.35 -7.18 -10.58
N GLY A 5 -3.30 -7.45 -11.48
CA GLY A 5 -3.67 -8.83 -11.84
C GLY A 5 -2.53 -9.64 -12.47
N GLY A 6 -1.45 -8.98 -12.90
CA GLY A 6 -0.24 -9.61 -13.44
C GLY A 6 0.77 -10.04 -12.38
N GLY A 7 0.46 -9.92 -11.08
CA GLY A 7 1.37 -10.36 -10.02
C GLY A 7 2.40 -9.33 -9.60
N THR A 8 2.21 -8.04 -9.92
CA THR A 8 3.11 -6.97 -9.48
C THR A 8 2.47 -6.11 -8.41
N TRP A 9 3.28 -5.53 -7.53
CA TRP A 9 2.86 -4.52 -6.59
C TRP A 9 3.57 -3.19 -6.82
N GLU A 10 2.91 -2.10 -6.42
CA GLU A 10 3.44 -0.74 -6.51
C GLU A 10 3.06 0.08 -5.25
N LEU A 11 4.08 0.66 -4.63
CA LEU A 11 3.93 1.76 -3.69
C LEU A 11 4.12 3.07 -4.45
N ALA A 12 3.12 3.94 -4.40
CA ALA A 12 3.10 5.21 -5.10
C ALA A 12 2.42 6.26 -4.22
N TYR A 13 2.72 7.53 -4.47
CA TYR A 13 1.96 8.67 -3.97
C TYR A 13 1.52 9.56 -5.12
N THR A 14 0.51 10.39 -4.89
CA THR A 14 0.02 11.34 -5.88
C THR A 14 -0.09 12.71 -5.23
N ASP A 15 0.48 13.72 -5.87
CA ASP A 15 0.24 15.13 -5.60
C ASP A 15 -0.55 15.74 -6.76
N THR A 16 0.04 16.64 -7.54
CA THR A 16 -0.45 17.04 -8.86
C THR A 16 -0.14 16.00 -9.94
N SER A 17 0.75 15.04 -9.63
CA SER A 17 1.17 13.96 -10.52
C SER A 17 1.38 12.67 -9.73
N ARG A 18 1.34 11.52 -10.42
CA ARG A 18 1.58 10.21 -9.82
C ARG A 18 3.08 9.93 -9.79
N HIS A 19 3.59 9.54 -8.63
CA HIS A 19 4.99 9.16 -8.42
C HIS A 19 5.08 7.72 -7.92
N SER A 20 5.80 6.88 -8.67
CA SER A 20 6.14 5.53 -8.22
C SER A 20 7.35 5.58 -7.31
N LEU A 21 7.27 4.87 -6.17
CA LEU A 21 8.30 4.88 -5.13
C LEU A 21 9.03 3.56 -5.06
N ALA A 22 8.29 2.47 -5.21
CA ALA A 22 8.82 1.13 -5.24
C ALA A 22 7.85 0.20 -5.97
N THR A 23 8.41 -0.78 -6.65
CA THR A 23 7.67 -1.85 -7.32
C THR A 23 8.32 -3.19 -7.03
N GLY A 24 7.55 -4.26 -7.22
CA GLY A 24 8.09 -5.61 -7.14
C GLY A 24 7.07 -6.65 -7.61
N ASN A 25 7.44 -7.91 -7.46
CA ASN A 25 6.58 -9.04 -7.78
C ASN A 25 6.00 -9.64 -6.50
N LEU A 26 4.81 -10.21 -6.62
CA LEU A 26 4.22 -11.10 -5.63
C LEU A 26 4.93 -12.45 -5.66
N ASN A 27 5.03 -13.08 -4.50
CA ASN A 27 5.57 -14.44 -4.39
C ASN A 27 4.53 -15.52 -4.73
N THR A 28 3.25 -15.13 -4.85
CA THR A 28 2.13 -16.02 -5.17
C THR A 28 1.21 -15.36 -6.21
N SER A 29 0.24 -16.12 -6.73
CA SER A 29 -0.67 -15.64 -7.77
C SER A 29 -1.56 -14.51 -7.28
N ALA A 30 -1.71 -13.46 -8.10
CA ALA A 30 -2.51 -12.26 -7.80
C ALA A 30 -4.01 -12.52 -7.60
N VAL A 31 -4.51 -13.71 -7.96
CA VAL A 31 -5.93 -14.09 -7.77
C VAL A 31 -6.19 -14.65 -6.37
N ASN A 32 -5.14 -14.93 -5.60
CA ASN A 32 -5.27 -15.38 -4.22
C ASN A 32 -5.60 -14.19 -3.30
N TRP A 33 -6.10 -14.49 -2.10
CA TRP A 33 -6.18 -13.49 -1.04
C TRP A 33 -4.78 -13.03 -0.64
N HIS A 34 -4.61 -11.70 -0.57
CA HIS A 34 -3.38 -11.07 -0.09
C HIS A 34 -3.70 -10.11 1.04
N THR A 35 -2.82 -10.07 2.03
CA THR A 35 -2.90 -9.06 3.10
C THR A 35 -2.02 -7.88 2.74
N LEU A 36 -2.62 -6.70 2.64
CA LEU A 36 -1.90 -5.45 2.44
C LEU A 36 -1.86 -4.65 3.73
N GLN A 37 -0.67 -4.16 4.08
CA GLN A 37 -0.50 -3.26 5.21
C GLN A 37 0.31 -2.04 4.81
N LEU A 38 -0.18 -0.87 5.21
CA LEU A 38 0.56 0.39 5.18
C LEU A 38 0.70 0.89 6.62
N LYS A 39 1.94 1.16 7.03
CA LYS A 39 2.25 1.75 8.33
C LYS A 39 2.90 3.11 8.12
N PHE A 40 2.30 4.13 8.72
CA PHE A 40 2.81 5.50 8.74
C PHE A 40 3.36 5.78 10.13
N SER A 41 4.63 6.17 10.22
CA SER A 41 5.25 6.50 11.51
C SER A 41 6.49 7.37 11.31
N GLN A 42 6.60 8.47 12.07
CA GLN A 42 7.81 9.31 12.13
C GLN A 42 8.37 9.72 10.75
N GLY A 43 7.50 10.16 9.83
CA GLY A 43 7.94 10.56 8.49
C GLY A 43 8.22 9.40 7.51
N THR A 44 8.04 8.16 7.94
CA THR A 44 8.22 6.96 7.12
C THR A 44 6.90 6.30 6.74
N VAL A 45 6.87 5.70 5.55
CA VAL A 45 5.82 4.80 5.09
C VAL A 45 6.45 3.42 4.88
N THR A 46 5.94 2.42 5.59
CA THR A 46 6.31 1.01 5.39
C THR A 46 5.15 0.28 4.74
N ALA A 47 5.42 -0.40 3.63
CA ALA A 47 4.48 -1.25 2.94
C ALA A 47 4.83 -2.71 3.15
N SER A 48 3.82 -3.52 3.44
CA SER A 48 3.94 -4.96 3.57
C SER A 48 2.90 -5.68 2.72
N VAL A 49 3.30 -6.83 2.19
CA VAL A 49 2.43 -7.78 1.47
C VAL A 49 2.58 -9.13 2.14
N ASP A 50 1.46 -9.74 2.52
CA ASP A 50 1.40 -11.05 3.16
C ASP A 50 2.29 -11.15 4.41
N GLY A 51 2.35 -10.05 5.18
CA GLY A 51 3.16 -9.93 6.40
C GLY A 51 4.64 -9.62 6.16
N ALA A 52 5.15 -9.74 4.94
CA ALA A 52 6.53 -9.39 4.61
C ALA A 52 6.66 -7.91 4.25
N VAL A 53 7.63 -7.21 4.83
CA VAL A 53 7.96 -5.82 4.44
C VAL A 53 8.53 -5.83 3.03
N VAL A 54 7.91 -5.06 2.13
CA VAL A 54 8.34 -4.96 0.73
C VAL A 54 8.96 -3.62 0.39
N SER A 55 8.70 -2.57 1.19
CA SER A 55 9.32 -1.26 1.00
C SER A 55 9.21 -0.38 2.25
N THR A 56 10.23 0.45 2.48
CA THR A 56 10.20 1.54 3.47
C THR A 56 10.70 2.81 2.79
N GLN A 57 9.89 3.87 2.85
CA GLN A 57 10.17 5.16 2.22
C GLN A 57 10.17 6.29 3.25
N SER A 58 11.23 7.09 3.26
CA SER A 58 11.54 8.08 4.32
C SER A 58 11.53 9.50 3.77
N TRP A 59 10.37 10.18 3.69
CA TRP A 59 10.22 11.61 3.29
C TRP A 59 8.77 11.96 2.93
N ILE A 60 7.97 10.96 2.61
CA ILE A 60 6.63 11.14 2.02
C ILE A 60 5.57 11.47 3.06
N ALA A 61 5.73 10.96 4.28
CA ALA A 61 4.78 11.27 5.35
C ALA A 61 4.97 12.68 5.92
N SER A 62 6.12 13.33 5.72
CA SER A 62 6.29 14.74 6.12
C SER A 62 5.61 15.73 5.17
N THR A 63 5.39 15.35 3.90
CA THR A 63 4.66 16.17 2.93
C THR A 63 3.15 15.88 2.93
N LEU A 64 2.73 14.72 3.43
CA LEU A 64 1.33 14.29 3.52
C LEU A 64 0.98 13.92 4.98
N PRO A 65 0.71 14.92 5.85
CA PRO A 65 0.62 14.70 7.30
C PRO A 65 -0.68 14.02 7.76
N SER A 66 -1.73 14.07 6.96
CA SER A 66 -3.04 13.48 7.29
C SER A 66 -3.85 13.18 6.02
N GLY A 67 -4.83 12.29 6.16
CA GLY A 67 -5.73 11.93 5.07
C GLY A 67 -6.70 10.83 5.47
N MET A 68 -7.57 10.44 4.54
CA MET A 68 -8.49 9.30 4.70
C MET A 68 -7.81 8.01 4.24
N GLY A 69 -8.16 6.90 4.89
CA GLY A 69 -7.86 5.58 4.34
C GLY A 69 -8.98 5.15 3.37
N ALA A 70 -8.60 4.58 2.24
CA ALA A 70 -9.54 4.16 1.20
C ALA A 70 -9.08 2.84 0.56
N LEU A 71 -10.06 2.06 0.11
CA LEU A 71 -9.89 0.87 -0.72
C LEU A 71 -10.49 1.17 -2.09
N LEU A 72 -9.73 0.91 -3.15
CA LEU A 72 -10.13 1.20 -4.51
C LEU A 72 -9.73 0.05 -5.44
N SER A 73 -10.52 -0.14 -6.49
CA SER A 73 -10.23 -1.07 -7.58
C SER A 73 -10.14 -0.33 -8.91
N GLY A 74 -9.49 -0.96 -9.90
CA GLY A 74 -9.63 -0.56 -11.29
C GLY A 74 -10.95 -1.05 -11.88
N PHE A 75 -10.97 -1.27 -13.20
CA PHE A 75 -12.15 -1.73 -13.96
C PHE A 75 -12.50 -3.22 -13.76
N SER A 76 -12.05 -3.85 -12.68
CA SER A 76 -12.21 -5.28 -12.41
C SER A 76 -12.97 -5.50 -11.12
N SER A 77 -13.83 -6.51 -11.07
CA SER A 77 -14.43 -6.98 -9.82
C SER A 77 -13.36 -7.49 -8.87
N VAL A 78 -13.29 -6.92 -7.68
CA VAL A 78 -12.40 -7.35 -6.60
C VAL A 78 -13.19 -7.43 -5.29
N GLN A 79 -12.63 -8.14 -4.32
CA GLN A 79 -13.20 -8.24 -2.97
C GLN A 79 -12.20 -7.69 -1.96
N PHE A 80 -12.72 -7.09 -0.90
CA PHE A 80 -11.96 -6.63 0.24
C PHE A 80 -12.55 -7.25 1.50
N ASP A 81 -11.71 -7.66 2.43
CA ASP A 81 -12.12 -8.21 3.71
C ASP A 81 -11.11 -7.81 4.81
N ASN A 82 -11.51 -7.91 6.07
CA ASN A 82 -10.69 -7.60 7.25
C ASN A 82 -10.08 -6.18 7.25
N PHE A 83 -10.79 -5.21 6.68
CA PHE A 83 -10.33 -3.82 6.66
C PHE A 83 -10.30 -3.24 8.08
N SER A 84 -9.14 -2.71 8.46
CA SER A 84 -8.97 -1.99 9.71
C SER A 84 -8.03 -0.80 9.54
N ILE A 85 -8.33 0.26 10.28
CA ILE A 85 -7.42 1.39 10.49
C ILE A 85 -7.30 1.55 11.99
N SER A 86 -6.08 1.54 12.48
CA SER A 86 -5.77 1.83 13.88
C SER A 86 -4.62 2.82 13.97
N LYS A 87 -4.65 3.63 15.02
CA LYS A 87 -3.50 4.44 15.39
C LYS A 87 -2.54 3.53 16.14
N ASN A 88 -1.27 3.47 15.72
CA ASN A 88 -0.26 2.81 16.54
C ASN A 88 -0.17 3.58 17.88
N PRO A 89 -0.23 2.90 19.03
CA PRO A 89 0.00 3.56 20.31
C PRO A 89 1.37 4.23 20.27
N THR A 90 1.40 5.49 20.70
CA THR A 90 2.62 6.29 20.89
C THR A 90 3.48 5.70 21.99
#